data_AF-A0A2G9MRZ2-F1
#
_entry.id   AF-A0A2G9MRZ2-F1
#
_cell.length_a   1.000
_cell.length_b   1.000
_cell.length_c   1.000
_cell.angle_alpha   90.00
_cell.angle_beta   90.00
_cell.angle_gamma   90.00
#
_symmetry.space_group_name_H-M   'P 1'
#
loop_
_entity.id
_entity.type
_entity.pdbx_description
1 polymer ?
#
loop_
_entity_poly.entity_id
_entity_poly.type
_entity_poly.pdbx_seq_one_letter_code
_entity_poly.pdbx_strand_id
1 'polypeptide(L)'
;MINKKLGVILILVSVLLAGIFYVLVDTNYSKAEQLGCYGDPACGQIDASINIIHFAFGIIGFVLALGVYLIFFYSGEEAILRRLEEEKNKQLANDSFSIMSKALDENEKNILNAVREQEGISQNTLVLRTGLSKSKVSEVLTSFEKKNLVRREKRGKINYVFLCEF
;
A
#
# COMPACT_ATOMS: atom_id res chain seq x y z
N MET A 1 0.17 -9.89 4.84
CA MET A 1 0.13 -10.97 5.89
C MET A 1 -0.86 -10.71 7.02
N ILE A 2 -1.00 -9.46 7.49
CA ILE A 2 -1.91 -9.09 8.59
C ILE A 2 -3.38 -9.40 8.25
N ASN A 3 -3.78 -9.18 7.01
CA ASN A 3 -5.18 -9.34 6.57
C ASN A 3 -5.60 -10.80 6.36
N LYS A 4 -4.66 -11.71 6.05
CA LYS A 4 -4.93 -13.16 6.08
C LYS A 4 -5.16 -13.65 7.51
N LYS A 5 -4.43 -13.11 8.49
CA LYS A 5 -4.68 -13.39 9.91
C LYS A 5 -6.04 -12.86 10.33
N LEU A 6 -6.44 -11.68 9.86
CA LEU A 6 -7.77 -11.12 10.08
C LEU A 6 -8.88 -12.03 9.52
N GLY A 7 -8.73 -12.52 8.29
CA GLY A 7 -9.67 -13.47 7.69
C GLY A 7 -9.81 -14.77 8.50
N VAL A 8 -8.70 -15.33 8.98
CA VAL A 8 -8.71 -16.53 9.86
C VAL A 8 -9.42 -16.26 11.19
N ILE A 9 -9.17 -15.09 11.80
CA ILE A 9 -9.85 -14.70 13.05
C ILE A 9 -11.36 -14.58 12.83
N LEU A 10 -11.79 -13.94 11.73
CA LEU A 10 -13.21 -13.81 11.39
C LEU A 10 -13.88 -15.18 11.24
N ILE A 11 -13.24 -16.12 10.55
CA ILE A 11 -13.77 -17.49 10.39
C ILE A 11 -13.91 -18.18 11.75
N LEU A 12 -12.87 -18.13 12.60
CA LEU A 12 -12.90 -18.78 13.92
C LEU A 12 -14.01 -18.21 14.81
N VAL A 13 -14.16 -16.89 14.83
CA VAL A 13 -15.23 -16.22 15.60
C VAL A 13 -16.61 -16.59 15.03
N SER A 14 -16.79 -16.58 13.71
CA SER A 14 -18.06 -16.97 13.08
C SER A 14 -18.45 -18.42 13.37
N VAL A 15 -17.49 -19.36 13.32
CA VAL A 15 -17.76 -20.77 13.62
C VAL A 15 -18.13 -20.97 15.09
N LEU A 16 -17.43 -20.29 16.00
CA LEU A 16 -17.73 -20.34 17.43
C LEU A 16 -19.13 -19.77 17.71
N LEU A 17 -19.47 -18.61 17.13
CA LEU A 17 -20.79 -18.01 17.27
C LEU A 17 -21.88 -18.91 16.67
N ALA A 18 -21.66 -19.48 15.48
CA ALA A 18 -22.61 -20.41 14.86
C ALA A 18 -22.91 -21.60 15.77
N GLY A 19 -21.89 -22.18 16.43
CA GLY A 19 -22.06 -23.26 17.39
C GLY A 19 -22.88 -22.85 18.62
N ILE A 20 -22.63 -21.67 19.18
CA ILE A 20 -23.41 -21.13 20.30
C ILE A 20 -24.88 -20.95 19.89
N PHE A 21 -25.12 -20.29 18.76
CA PHE A 21 -26.47 -20.05 18.27
C PHE A 21 -27.20 -21.36 17.91
N TYR A 22 -26.50 -22.37 17.41
CA TYR A 22 -27.09 -23.69 17.12
C TYR A 22 -27.65 -24.35 18.39
N VAL A 23 -26.89 -24.34 19.50
CA VAL A 23 -27.37 -24.87 20.79
C VAL A 23 -28.58 -24.10 21.31
N LEU A 24 -28.59 -22.77 21.15
CA LEU A 24 -29.73 -21.92 21.53
C LEU A 24 -30.97 -22.25 20.70
N VAL A 25 -30.82 -22.46 19.39
CA VAL A 25 -31.91 -22.89 18.52
C VAL A 25 -32.51 -24.20 18.98
N ASP A 26 -31.67 -25.23 19.13
CA ASP A 26 -32.10 -26.58 19.51
C ASP A 26 -32.88 -26.59 20.84
N THR A 27 -32.38 -25.81 21.82
CA THR A 27 -33.05 -25.65 23.11
C THR A 27 -34.42 -24.95 22.98
N ASN A 28 -34.55 -23.94 22.12
CA ASN A 28 -35.80 -23.22 21.93
C ASN A 28 -36.82 -24.05 21.13
N TYR A 29 -36.38 -24.81 20.12
CA TYR A 29 -37.24 -25.73 19.39
C TYR A 29 -37.79 -26.83 20.30
N SER A 30 -36.93 -27.45 21.12
CA SER A 30 -37.36 -28.47 22.08
C SER A 30 -38.41 -27.94 23.08
N LYS A 31 -38.25 -26.69 23.53
CA LYS A 31 -39.24 -26.03 24.41
C LYS A 31 -40.54 -25.71 23.69
N ALA A 32 -40.46 -25.24 22.45
CA ALA A 32 -41.64 -24.93 21.63
C ALA A 32 -42.49 -26.20 21.40
N GLU A 33 -41.84 -27.34 21.16
CA GLU A 33 -42.50 -28.63 21.00
C GLU A 33 -43.19 -29.10 22.29
N GLN A 34 -42.51 -29.04 23.43
CA GLN A 34 -43.08 -29.43 24.74
C GLN A 34 -44.30 -28.59 25.15
N LEU A 35 -44.34 -27.32 24.72
CA LEU A 35 -45.43 -26.40 25.03
C LEU A 35 -46.55 -26.44 23.98
N GLY A 36 -46.44 -27.25 22.92
CA GLY A 36 -47.43 -27.31 21.84
C GLY A 36 -47.52 -26.03 21.02
N CYS A 37 -46.49 -25.18 21.06
CA CYS A 37 -46.48 -23.83 20.49
C CYS A 37 -46.31 -23.79 18.96
N TYR A 38 -46.34 -24.93 18.26
CA TYR A 38 -46.09 -24.97 16.82
C TYR A 38 -47.30 -24.47 16.03
N GLY A 39 -47.26 -23.19 15.62
CA GLY A 39 -48.34 -22.55 14.86
C GLY A 39 -49.47 -21.94 15.70
N ASP A 40 -49.28 -21.81 17.02
CA ASP A 40 -50.24 -21.15 17.90
C ASP A 40 -49.92 -19.65 18.05
N PRO A 41 -50.82 -18.73 17.64
CA PRO A 41 -50.64 -17.28 17.80
C PRO A 41 -50.51 -16.83 19.28
N ALA A 42 -50.89 -17.66 20.26
CA ALA A 42 -50.65 -17.40 21.68
C ALA A 42 -49.15 -17.47 22.06
N CYS A 43 -48.30 -18.11 21.25
CA CYS A 43 -46.87 -18.29 21.51
C CYS A 43 -45.95 -17.29 20.80
N GLY A 44 -46.47 -16.11 20.39
CA GLY A 44 -45.73 -15.13 19.58
C GLY A 44 -44.36 -14.68 20.11
N GLN A 45 -44.09 -14.81 21.42
CA GLN A 45 -42.76 -14.54 21.99
C GLN A 45 -41.68 -15.57 21.60
N ILE A 46 -42.06 -16.86 21.50
CA ILE A 46 -41.16 -17.94 21.10
C ILE A 46 -40.87 -17.84 19.60
N ASP A 47 -41.89 -17.60 18.78
CA ASP A 47 -41.73 -17.39 17.34
C ASP A 47 -40.85 -16.18 17.02
N ALA A 48 -41.02 -15.07 17.76
CA ALA A 48 -40.15 -13.90 17.62
C ALA A 48 -38.68 -14.24 17.94
N SER A 49 -38.44 -15.05 18.98
CA SER A 49 -37.10 -15.48 19.36
C SER A 49 -36.44 -16.36 18.29
N ILE A 50 -37.18 -17.31 17.71
CA ILE A 50 -36.68 -18.17 16.63
C ILE A 50 -36.34 -17.35 15.38
N ASN A 51 -37.18 -16.38 15.00
CA ASN A 51 -36.93 -15.51 13.85
C ASN A 51 -35.67 -14.63 14.02
N ILE A 52 -35.45 -14.09 15.23
CA ILE A 52 -34.23 -13.32 15.54
C ILE A 52 -32.99 -14.19 15.37
N ILE A 53 -33.06 -15.46 15.77
CA ILE A 53 -31.92 -16.37 15.64
C ILE A 53 -31.65 -16.69 14.16
N HIS A 54 -32.67 -16.91 13.33
CA HIS A 54 -32.48 -17.10 11.88
C HIS A 54 -31.81 -15.89 11.22
N PHE A 55 -32.21 -14.67 11.62
CA PHE A 55 -31.55 -13.45 11.17
C PHE A 55 -30.08 -13.39 11.61
N ALA A 56 -29.78 -13.78 12.85
CA ALA A 56 -28.40 -13.86 13.35
C ALA A 56 -27.53 -14.84 12.54
N PHE A 57 -28.07 -16.00 12.13
CA PHE A 57 -27.37 -16.91 11.22
C PHE A 57 -27.05 -16.28 9.87
N GLY A 58 -27.95 -15.46 9.33
CA GLY A 58 -27.69 -14.69 8.11
C GLY A 58 -26.46 -13.78 8.26
N ILE A 59 -26.38 -13.03 9.37
CA ILE A 59 -25.22 -12.16 9.65
C ILE A 59 -23.94 -12.99 9.83
N ILE A 60 -23.99 -14.08 10.60
CA ILE A 60 -22.84 -14.94 10.84
C ILE A 60 -22.33 -15.54 9.52
N GLY A 61 -23.24 -16.00 8.66
CA GLY A 61 -22.91 -16.51 7.33
C GLY A 61 -22.26 -15.46 6.43
N PHE A 62 -22.76 -14.22 6.45
CA PHE A 62 -22.14 -13.11 5.72
C PHE A 62 -20.72 -12.81 6.22
N VAL A 63 -20.50 -12.74 7.53
CA VAL A 63 -19.17 -12.50 8.12
C VAL A 63 -18.21 -13.65 7.81
N LEU A 64 -18.69 -14.89 7.83
CA LEU A 64 -17.89 -16.07 7.46
C LEU A 64 -17.48 -16.01 5.99
N ALA A 65 -18.40 -15.68 5.09
CA ALA A 65 -18.11 -15.48 3.67
C ALA A 65 -17.08 -14.37 3.43
N LEU A 66 -17.18 -13.27 4.18
CA LEU A 66 -16.19 -12.18 4.14
C LEU A 66 -14.81 -12.66 4.62
N GLY A 67 -14.74 -13.44 5.70
CA GLY A 67 -13.50 -14.03 6.20
C GLY A 67 -12.83 -14.92 5.15
N VAL A 68 -13.60 -15.77 4.46
CA VAL A 68 -13.12 -16.60 3.34
C VAL A 68 -12.63 -15.72 2.18
N TYR A 69 -13.41 -14.72 1.79
CA TYR A 69 -13.04 -13.79 0.72
C TYR A 69 -11.68 -13.12 0.98
N LEU A 70 -11.44 -12.64 2.21
CA LEU A 70 -10.18 -12.01 2.58
C LEU A 70 -8.97 -12.96 2.54
N ILE A 71 -9.16 -14.26 2.72
CA ILE A 71 -8.06 -15.23 2.62
C ILE A 71 -7.67 -15.47 1.16
N PHE A 72 -8.66 -15.60 0.26
CA PHE A 72 -8.45 -15.99 -1.13
C PHE A 72 -8.17 -14.81 -2.07
N PHE A 73 -8.86 -13.68 -1.91
CA PHE A 73 -8.87 -12.60 -2.91
C PHE A 73 -8.01 -11.38 -2.52
N TYR A 74 -7.71 -11.19 -1.24
CA TYR A 74 -7.00 -10.01 -0.75
C TYR A 74 -5.55 -9.87 -1.27
N SER A 75 -4.87 -10.98 -1.58
CA SER A 75 -3.50 -10.93 -2.10
C SER A 75 -3.39 -10.29 -3.49
N GLY A 76 -4.48 -10.26 -4.28
CA GLY A 76 -4.50 -9.57 -5.57
C GLY A 76 -4.52 -8.04 -5.42
N GLU A 77 -5.27 -7.52 -4.45
CA GLU A 77 -5.41 -6.09 -4.19
C GLU A 77 -4.12 -5.44 -3.66
N GLU A 78 -3.39 -6.11 -2.75
CA GLU A 78 -2.07 -5.62 -2.26
C GLU A 78 -1.08 -5.45 -3.42
N ALA A 79 -1.10 -6.35 -4.41
CA ALA A 79 -0.20 -6.28 -5.56
C ALA A 79 -0.53 -5.10 -6.50
N ILE A 80 -1.82 -4.81 -6.68
CA ILE A 80 -2.28 -3.69 -7.51
C ILE A 80 -1.98 -2.35 -6.84
N LEU A 81 -2.27 -2.23 -5.54
CA LEU A 81 -1.98 -1.02 -4.77
C LEU A 81 -0.49 -0.69 -4.75
N ARG A 82 0.36 -1.70 -4.54
CA ARG A 82 1.82 -1.52 -4.61
C ARG A 82 2.29 -1.02 -5.97
N ARG A 83 1.78 -1.59 -7.06
CA ARG A 83 2.14 -1.13 -8.42
C ARG A 83 1.70 0.31 -8.65
N LEU A 84 0.51 0.67 -8.19
CA LEU A 84 -0.02 2.02 -8.30
C LEU A 84 0.82 3.03 -7.50
N GLU A 85 1.26 2.69 -6.29
CA GLU A 85 2.17 3.51 -5.49
C GLU A 85 3.55 3.66 -6.14
N GLU A 86 4.13 2.56 -6.65
CA GLU A 86 5.41 2.60 -7.36
C GLU A 86 5.34 3.48 -8.62
N GLU A 87 4.25 3.37 -9.39
CA GLU A 87 4.02 4.16 -10.59
C GLU A 87 3.81 5.64 -10.26
N LYS A 88 3.01 5.94 -9.23
CA LYS A 88 2.80 7.30 -8.73
C LYS A 88 4.11 7.93 -8.24
N ASN A 89 4.94 7.19 -7.51
CA ASN A 89 6.23 7.69 -7.04
C ASN A 89 7.20 7.96 -8.19
N LYS A 90 7.25 7.08 -9.21
CA LYS A 90 8.03 7.34 -10.43
C LYS A 90 7.54 8.57 -11.17
N GLN A 91 6.22 8.74 -11.27
CA GLN A 91 5.63 9.90 -11.92
C GLN A 91 5.96 11.19 -11.16
N LEU A 92 5.83 11.20 -9.84
CA LEU A 92 6.21 12.35 -9.00
C LEU A 92 7.70 12.69 -9.12
N ALA A 93 8.59 11.69 -9.16
CA ALA A 93 10.02 11.92 -9.37
C ALA A 93 10.30 12.52 -10.75
N ASN A 94 9.63 12.04 -11.80
CA ASN A 94 9.73 12.59 -13.15
C ASN A 94 9.16 14.01 -13.24
N ASP A 95 8.04 14.29 -12.59
CA ASP A 95 7.40 15.59 -12.58
C ASP A 95 8.26 16.63 -11.84
N SER A 96 8.78 16.27 -10.66
CA SER A 96 9.75 17.09 -9.91
C SER A 96 11.00 17.38 -10.74
N PHE A 97 11.56 16.36 -11.41
CA PHE A 97 12.68 16.56 -12.34
C PHE A 97 12.31 17.48 -13.50
N SER A 98 11.12 17.34 -14.08
CA SER A 98 10.66 18.17 -15.19
C SER A 98 10.52 19.65 -14.78
N ILE A 99 9.96 19.92 -13.60
CA ILE A 99 9.79 21.28 -13.06
C ILE A 99 11.15 21.89 -12.77
N MET A 100 12.04 21.13 -12.13
CA MET A 100 13.40 21.57 -11.85
C MET A 100 14.17 21.83 -13.14
N SER A 101 14.02 20.98 -14.16
CA SER A 101 14.69 21.14 -15.46
C SER A 101 14.26 22.40 -16.20
N LYS A 102 13.04 22.91 -15.98
CA LYS A 102 12.59 24.19 -16.56
C LYS A 102 13.30 25.39 -15.98
N ALA A 103 13.83 25.28 -14.75
CA ALA A 103 14.57 26.35 -14.08
C ALA A 103 16.08 26.33 -14.37
N LEU A 104 16.57 25.29 -15.08
CA LEU A 104 17.98 25.13 -15.43
C LEU A 104 18.26 25.69 -16.82
N ASP A 105 19.43 26.29 -17.01
CA ASP A 105 19.93 26.63 -18.34
C ASP A 105 20.37 25.37 -19.13
N GLU A 106 20.62 25.49 -20.43
CA GLU A 106 21.02 24.34 -21.28
C GLU A 106 22.32 23.66 -20.82
N ASN A 107 23.27 24.42 -20.28
CA ASN A 107 24.54 23.87 -19.79
C ASN A 107 24.32 23.13 -18.46
N GLU A 108 23.50 23.68 -17.58
CA GLU A 108 23.08 23.07 -16.32
C GLU A 108 22.31 21.77 -16.56
N LYS A 109 21.36 21.75 -17.51
CA LYS A 109 20.65 20.53 -17.92
C LYS A 109 21.61 19.46 -18.43
N ASN A 110 22.56 19.84 -19.28
CA ASN A 110 23.53 18.91 -19.86
C ASN A 110 24.41 18.26 -18.77
N ILE A 111 24.88 19.05 -17.80
CA ILE A 111 25.64 18.54 -16.64
C ILE A 111 24.76 17.61 -15.79
N LEU A 112 23.53 18.04 -15.44
CA LEU A 112 22.67 17.26 -14.56
C LEU A 112 22.27 15.91 -15.19
N ASN A 113 21.94 15.90 -16.48
CA ASN A 113 21.68 14.68 -17.24
C ASN A 113 22.90 13.75 -17.25
N ALA A 114 24.10 14.32 -17.44
CA ALA A 114 25.33 13.54 -17.46
C ALA A 114 25.63 12.86 -16.11
N VAL A 115 25.32 13.52 -14.99
CA VAL A 115 25.45 12.93 -13.63
C VAL A 115 24.37 11.89 -13.38
N ARG A 116 23.14 12.11 -13.86
CA ARG A 116 22.03 11.16 -13.70
C ARG A 116 22.24 9.84 -14.44
N GLU A 117 22.82 9.91 -15.64
CA GLU A 117 23.09 8.72 -16.45
C GLU A 117 24.27 7.89 -15.93
N GLN A 118 25.22 8.54 -15.23
CA GLN A 118 26.38 7.89 -14.66
C GLN A 118 26.62 8.38 -13.24
N GLU A 119 26.12 7.63 -12.27
CA GLU A 119 26.34 7.92 -10.86
C GLU A 119 27.83 7.81 -10.50
N GLY A 120 28.34 8.76 -9.70
CA GLY A 120 29.77 8.80 -9.37
C GLY A 120 30.65 9.15 -10.57
N ILE A 121 30.18 9.98 -11.50
CA ILE A 121 31.00 10.48 -12.60
C ILE A 121 32.08 11.45 -12.09
N SER A 122 33.29 11.37 -12.63
CA SER A 122 34.36 12.31 -12.25
C SER A 122 34.17 13.68 -12.90
N GLN A 123 34.59 14.74 -12.20
CA GLN A 123 34.47 16.11 -12.70
C GLN A 123 35.21 16.33 -14.03
N ASN A 124 36.35 15.65 -14.24
CA ASN A 124 37.06 15.69 -15.53
C ASN A 124 36.27 15.00 -16.64
N THR A 125 35.56 13.91 -16.34
CA THR A 125 34.70 13.24 -17.32
C THR A 125 33.51 14.11 -17.67
N LEU A 126 32.92 14.82 -16.71
CA LEU A 126 31.86 15.80 -16.99
C LEU A 126 32.30 16.90 -17.95
N VAL A 127 33.51 17.43 -17.78
CA VAL A 127 34.11 18.42 -18.70
C VAL A 127 34.18 17.85 -20.12
N LEU A 128 34.71 16.63 -20.28
CA LEU A 128 34.84 16.00 -21.58
C LEU A 128 33.48 15.69 -22.23
N ARG A 129 32.52 15.22 -21.43
CA ARG A 129 31.20 14.78 -21.89
C ARG A 129 30.30 15.95 -22.28
N THR A 130 30.37 17.05 -21.56
CA THR A 130 29.53 18.23 -21.79
C THR A 130 30.16 19.25 -22.74
N GLY A 131 31.47 19.14 -23.01
CA GLY A 131 32.22 20.11 -23.83
C GLY A 131 32.41 21.47 -23.15
N LEU A 132 32.05 21.59 -21.88
CA LEU A 132 32.11 22.84 -21.12
C LEU A 132 33.49 23.06 -20.52
N SER A 133 33.87 24.32 -20.28
CA SER A 133 35.14 24.62 -19.61
C SER A 133 35.14 24.09 -18.17
N LYS A 134 36.33 23.74 -17.66
CA LYS A 134 36.50 23.27 -16.27
C LYS A 134 35.93 24.25 -15.24
N SER A 135 36.10 25.55 -15.49
CA SER A 135 35.54 26.62 -14.66
C SER A 135 34.02 26.60 -14.68
N LYS A 136 33.40 26.46 -15.87
CA LYS A 136 31.94 26.42 -16.01
C LYS A 136 31.32 25.20 -15.34
N VAL A 137 31.93 24.02 -15.50
CA VAL A 137 31.49 22.81 -14.78
C VAL A 137 31.59 23.00 -13.27
N SER A 138 32.68 23.59 -12.78
CA SER A 138 32.85 23.84 -11.34
C SER A 138 31.84 24.85 -10.77
N GLU A 139 31.52 25.90 -11.53
CA GLU A 139 30.49 26.89 -11.18
C GLU A 139 29.12 26.21 -11.03
N VAL A 140 28.70 25.44 -12.05
CA VAL A 140 27.41 24.74 -12.06
C VAL A 140 27.33 23.72 -10.93
N LEU A 141 28.37 22.90 -10.72
CA LEU A 141 28.39 21.94 -9.62
C LEU A 141 28.29 22.62 -8.24
N THR A 142 28.87 23.80 -8.08
CA THR A 142 28.75 24.58 -6.84
C THR A 142 27.33 25.12 -6.65
N SER A 143 26.68 25.57 -7.73
CA SER A 143 25.25 25.94 -7.72
C SER A 143 24.37 24.75 -7.32
N PHE A 144 24.66 23.57 -7.87
CA PHE A 144 23.91 22.34 -7.57
C PHE A 144 24.11 21.86 -6.13
N GLU A 145 25.33 21.95 -5.59
CA GLU A 145 25.58 21.65 -4.17
C GLU A 145 24.82 22.59 -3.24
N LYS A 146 24.76 23.90 -3.54
CA LYS A 146 23.97 24.87 -2.75
C LYS A 146 22.47 24.54 -2.75
N LYS A 147 21.99 23.96 -3.85
CA LYS A 147 20.59 23.51 -4.02
C LYS A 147 20.37 22.07 -3.52
N ASN A 148 21.38 21.43 -2.93
CA ASN A 148 21.38 20.03 -2.48
C ASN A 148 21.03 19.01 -3.58
N LEU A 149 21.39 19.30 -4.83
CA LEU A 149 21.07 18.45 -5.99
C LEU A 149 22.16 17.41 -6.25
N VAL A 150 23.40 17.76 -5.95
CA VAL A 150 24.58 16.91 -6.12
C VAL A 150 25.50 17.05 -4.93
N ARG A 151 26.33 16.03 -4.71
CA ARG A 151 27.44 16.06 -3.76
C ARG A 151 28.75 15.69 -4.44
N ARG A 152 29.85 16.35 -4.07
CA ARG A 152 31.20 15.97 -4.49
C ARG A 152 31.91 15.16 -3.41
N GLU A 153 32.40 13.97 -3.78
CA GLU A 153 33.32 13.19 -2.96
C GLU A 153 34.72 13.25 -3.56
N LYS A 154 35.70 13.65 -2.76
CA LYS A 154 37.09 13.66 -3.18
C LYS A 154 37.71 12.28 -2.94
N ARG A 155 38.16 11.62 -4.01
CA ARG A 155 38.95 10.38 -3.93
C ARG A 155 40.32 10.63 -4.53
N GLY A 156 41.32 10.81 -3.66
CA GLY A 156 42.67 11.20 -4.05
C GLY A 156 42.72 12.62 -4.66
N LYS A 157 43.18 12.72 -5.92
CA LYS A 157 43.25 13.99 -6.67
C LYS A 157 42.00 14.27 -7.53
N ILE A 158 41.01 13.39 -7.51
CA ILE A 158 39.84 13.43 -8.39
C ILE A 158 38.58 13.71 -7.55
N ASN A 159 37.72 14.59 -8.06
CA ASN A 159 36.39 14.80 -7.50
C ASN A 159 35.38 13.96 -8.28
N TYR A 160 34.58 13.19 -7.55
CA TYR A 160 33.47 12.40 -8.06
C TYR A 160 32.16 13.06 -7.67
N VAL A 161 31.20 13.10 -8.58
CA VAL A 161 29.91 13.76 -8.42
C VAL A 161 28.81 12.71 -8.32
N PHE A 162 27.97 12.83 -7.30
CA PHE A 162 26.83 11.96 -7.06
C PHE A 162 25.56 12.81 -7.00
N LEU A 163 24.43 12.25 -7.45
CA LEU A 163 23.13 12.86 -7.20
C LEU A 163 22.78 12.70 -5.71
N CYS A 164 22.15 13.73 -5.15
CA CYS A 164 21.47 13.58 -3.87
C CYS A 164 20.09 12.95 -4.12
N GLU A 165 19.63 12.06 -3.24
CA GLU A 165 18.26 11.55 -3.29
C GLU A 165 17.27 12.71 -3.05
N PHE A 166 16.20 12.73 -3.86
CA PHE A 166 15.08 13.68 -3.74
C PHE A 166 14.03 13.18 -2.75
#